data_AF-A0A7Z0TKG1-F1
#
_entry.id   AF-A0A7Z0TKG1-F1
#
_cell.length_a   1.000
_cell.length_b   1.000
_cell.length_c   1.000
_cell.angle_alpha   90.00
_cell.angle_beta   90.00
_cell.angle_gamma   90.00
#
_symmetry.space_group_name_H-M   'P 1'
#
loop_
_entity.id
_entity.type
_entity.pdbx_description
1 polymer ?
#
loop_
_entity_poly.entity_id
_entity_poly.type
_entity_poly.pdbx_seq_one_letter_code
_entity_poly.pdbx_strand_id
1 'polypeptide(L)'
;MQLVVARIGRAHGIKGDVTVEVRTDEPELRLAPGAVLATDPPSAGPLTIETGRVHSGRLLLRFEGVRDRTGAEALRNTLLIADVDPEELPEEEDEYYDHQLMDLDVVTVDGAEVGRITEISHLPSQDLFVVERPDGSEVYVPFVQEIVVEIDLEEQRAVIDPPPGLIDDRAEIASARQAAEEAAEEAGTTEPAEGRVGDGGGMDDEPKRDQA
;
A
#
# COMPACT_ATOMS: atom_id res chain seq x y z
N MET A 1 14.03 -12.53 -17.84
CA MET A 1 14.38 -12.64 -16.41
C MET A 1 13.70 -13.88 -15.87
N GLN A 2 14.33 -14.59 -14.92
CA GLN A 2 13.72 -15.75 -14.28
C GLN A 2 12.93 -15.33 -13.02
N LEU A 3 11.62 -15.53 -13.04
CA LEU A 3 10.72 -15.23 -11.92
C LEU A 3 10.19 -16.52 -11.30
N VAL A 4 10.30 -16.67 -9.98
CA VAL A 4 9.68 -17.79 -9.25
C VAL A 4 8.19 -17.52 -9.09
N VAL A 5 7.36 -18.13 -9.93
CA VAL A 5 5.92 -17.85 -9.99
C VAL A 5 5.09 -18.71 -9.05
N ALA A 6 5.62 -19.85 -8.61
CA ALA A 6 4.87 -20.78 -7.77
C ALA A 6 5.77 -21.83 -7.09
N ARG A 7 5.26 -22.42 -6.01
CA ARG A 7 5.80 -23.64 -5.41
C ARG A 7 4.78 -24.77 -5.44
N ILE A 8 5.19 -25.94 -5.93
CA ILE A 8 4.36 -27.14 -5.93
C ILE A 8 4.20 -27.66 -4.49
N GLY A 9 2.95 -27.81 -4.06
CA GLY A 9 2.57 -28.36 -2.77
C GLY A 9 2.33 -29.87 -2.82
N ARG A 10 1.35 -30.34 -2.04
CA ARG A 10 1.01 -31.77 -1.94
C ARG A 10 0.17 -32.23 -3.13
N ALA A 11 0.20 -33.55 -3.40
CA ALA A 11 -0.74 -34.15 -4.32
C ALA A 11 -2.19 -33.98 -3.83
N HIS A 12 -3.10 -33.84 -4.80
CA HIS A 12 -4.54 -33.72 -4.60
C HIS A 12 -5.25 -34.85 -5.35
N GLY A 13 -5.91 -35.73 -4.60
CA GLY A 13 -6.59 -36.89 -5.18
C GLY A 13 -5.63 -37.91 -5.78
N ILE A 14 -6.11 -38.63 -6.82
CA ILE A 14 -5.37 -39.73 -7.45
C ILE A 14 -5.04 -39.51 -8.93
N LYS A 15 -5.46 -38.37 -9.49
CA LYS A 15 -5.38 -38.09 -10.94
C LYS A 15 -4.14 -37.24 -11.34
N GLY A 16 -3.18 -37.07 -10.44
CA GLY A 16 -1.98 -36.28 -10.68
C GLY A 16 -2.11 -34.78 -10.45
N ASP A 17 -3.21 -34.31 -9.84
CA ASP A 17 -3.34 -32.90 -9.46
C ASP A 17 -2.41 -32.59 -8.27
N VAL A 18 -1.88 -31.36 -8.21
CA VAL A 18 -1.11 -30.83 -7.09
C VAL A 18 -1.71 -29.51 -6.62
N THR A 19 -1.62 -29.23 -5.31
CA THR A 19 -1.88 -27.88 -4.81
C THR A 19 -0.70 -26.97 -5.13
N VAL A 20 -0.93 -25.68 -5.36
CA VAL A 20 0.14 -24.70 -5.63
C VAL A 20 0.07 -23.54 -4.65
N GLU A 21 1.23 -23.13 -4.16
CA GLU A 21 1.45 -21.84 -3.50
C GLU A 21 1.88 -20.84 -4.57
N VAL A 22 1.00 -19.89 -4.87
CA VAL A 22 1.22 -18.84 -5.87
C VAL A 22 2.19 -17.80 -5.31
N ARG A 23 3.12 -17.34 -6.14
CA ARG A 23 4.16 -16.34 -5.80
C ARG A 23 4.29 -15.24 -6.86
N THR A 24 3.25 -15.08 -7.66
CA THR A 24 3.15 -14.05 -8.69
C THR A 24 1.82 -13.34 -8.53
N ASP A 25 1.85 -12.07 -8.85
CA ASP A 25 0.75 -11.14 -9.13
C ASP A 25 -0.20 -11.59 -10.26
N GLU A 26 0.31 -12.20 -11.34
CA GLU A 26 -0.52 -12.65 -12.47
C GLU A 26 -0.59 -14.18 -12.63
N PRO A 27 -1.21 -14.90 -11.68
CA PRO A 27 -1.30 -16.35 -11.76
C PRO A 27 -2.12 -16.83 -12.95
N GLU A 28 -3.09 -16.05 -13.40
CA GLU A 28 -3.98 -16.40 -14.52
C GLU A 28 -3.23 -16.41 -15.85
N LEU A 29 -2.24 -15.53 -16.00
CA LEU A 29 -1.35 -15.47 -17.16
C LEU A 29 -0.24 -16.52 -17.03
N ARG A 30 0.53 -16.48 -15.93
CA ARG A 30 1.77 -17.26 -15.77
C ARG A 30 1.55 -18.74 -15.44
N LEU A 31 0.39 -19.10 -14.89
CA LEU A 31 0.03 -20.49 -14.54
C LEU A 31 -1.13 -21.03 -15.40
N ALA A 32 -1.35 -20.44 -16.59
CA ALA A 32 -2.34 -20.89 -17.55
C ALA A 32 -2.01 -22.28 -18.14
N PRO A 33 -3.02 -23.07 -18.55
CA PRO A 33 -2.80 -24.25 -19.37
C PRO A 33 -1.97 -23.94 -20.63
N GLY A 34 -0.96 -24.75 -20.90
CA GLY A 34 0.00 -24.58 -22.00
C GLY A 34 1.30 -23.86 -21.60
N ALA A 35 1.34 -23.18 -20.45
CA ALA A 35 2.58 -22.56 -19.96
C ALA A 35 3.64 -23.62 -19.68
N VAL A 36 4.87 -23.34 -20.12
CA VAL A 36 6.05 -24.20 -19.91
C VAL A 36 6.96 -23.49 -18.92
N LEU A 37 7.12 -24.06 -17.73
CA LEU A 37 7.85 -23.45 -16.63
C LEU A 37 9.12 -24.24 -16.36
N ALA A 38 10.24 -23.54 -16.23
CA ALA A 38 11.46 -24.14 -15.71
C ALA A 38 11.26 -24.52 -14.23
N THR A 39 12.13 -25.37 -13.69
CA THR A 39 12.03 -25.84 -12.31
C THR A 39 13.30 -25.67 -11.52
N ASP A 40 13.14 -25.52 -10.21
CA ASP A 40 14.20 -25.74 -9.23
C ASP A 40 13.76 -26.85 -8.24
N PRO A 41 14.44 -28.01 -8.20
CA PRO A 41 15.64 -28.34 -8.97
C PRO A 41 15.39 -28.53 -10.47
N PRO A 42 16.37 -28.22 -11.35
CA PRO A 42 16.24 -28.42 -12.80
C PRO A 42 15.99 -29.87 -13.22
N SER A 43 16.32 -30.83 -12.36
CA SER A 43 16.10 -32.27 -12.59
C SER A 43 14.62 -32.67 -12.59
N ALA A 44 13.72 -31.83 -12.06
CA ALA A 44 12.28 -32.03 -12.20
C ALA A 44 11.78 -31.73 -13.63
N GLY A 45 12.64 -31.13 -14.46
CA GLY A 45 12.40 -30.82 -15.87
C GLY A 45 11.57 -29.55 -16.05
N PRO A 46 11.58 -28.94 -17.24
CA PRO A 46 10.52 -28.00 -17.54
C PRO A 46 9.17 -28.74 -17.47
N LEU A 47 8.18 -28.11 -16.86
CA LEU A 47 6.84 -28.66 -16.70
C LEU A 47 5.85 -27.85 -17.52
N THR A 48 5.10 -28.55 -18.38
CA THR A 48 3.97 -27.96 -19.12
C THR A 48 2.69 -28.13 -18.31
N ILE A 49 1.99 -27.03 -18.04
CA ILE A 49 0.70 -27.07 -17.36
C ILE A 49 -0.36 -27.64 -18.32
N GLU A 50 -0.97 -28.76 -17.96
CA GLU A 50 -2.06 -29.37 -18.73
C GLU A 50 -3.42 -28.76 -18.33
N THR A 51 -3.66 -28.60 -17.04
CA THR A 51 -4.91 -28.00 -16.52
C THR A 51 -4.66 -27.22 -15.24
N GLY A 52 -5.34 -26.10 -15.08
CA GLY A 52 -5.43 -25.34 -13.82
C GLY A 52 -6.87 -25.13 -13.40
N ARG A 53 -7.17 -25.22 -12.11
CA ARG A 53 -8.50 -24.89 -11.55
C ARG A 53 -8.44 -24.54 -10.07
N VAL A 54 -9.34 -23.68 -9.61
CA VAL A 54 -9.49 -23.37 -8.19
C VAL A 54 -10.44 -24.38 -7.53
N HIS A 55 -10.03 -24.93 -6.38
CA HIS A 55 -10.88 -25.78 -5.55
C HIS A 55 -10.70 -25.45 -4.07
N SER A 56 -11.79 -25.05 -3.40
CA SER A 56 -11.78 -24.67 -1.99
C SER A 56 -10.73 -23.60 -1.66
N GLY A 57 -10.66 -22.56 -2.49
CA GLY A 57 -9.72 -21.43 -2.33
C GLY A 57 -8.25 -21.76 -2.61
N ARG A 58 -7.95 -22.88 -3.28
CA ARG A 58 -6.59 -23.27 -3.64
C ARG A 58 -6.48 -23.53 -5.14
N LEU A 59 -5.41 -23.05 -5.75
CA LEU A 59 -5.07 -23.40 -7.13
C LEU A 59 -4.57 -24.85 -7.18
N LEU A 60 -5.20 -25.64 -8.05
CA LEU A 60 -4.78 -26.98 -8.40
C LEU A 60 -4.26 -27.00 -9.82
N LEU A 61 -3.05 -27.49 -10.01
CA LEU A 61 -2.46 -27.70 -11.33
C LEU A 61 -2.29 -29.20 -11.60
N ARG A 62 -2.29 -29.55 -12.89
CA ARG A 62 -1.82 -30.84 -13.40
C ARG A 62 -0.86 -30.57 -14.53
N PHE A 63 0.21 -31.35 -14.59
CA PHE A 63 1.23 -31.24 -15.62
C PHE A 63 1.13 -32.38 -16.62
N GLU A 64 1.57 -32.13 -17.85
CA GLU A 64 1.67 -33.17 -18.85
C GLU A 64 2.55 -34.34 -18.35
N GLY A 65 2.09 -35.57 -18.60
CA GLY A 65 2.79 -36.78 -18.12
C GLY A 65 2.54 -37.14 -16.65
N VAL A 66 1.99 -36.24 -15.82
CA VAL A 66 1.69 -36.51 -14.40
C VAL A 66 0.25 -36.99 -14.26
N ARG A 67 0.06 -38.31 -14.27
CA ARG A 67 -1.27 -38.95 -14.36
C ARG A 67 -1.76 -39.59 -13.07
N ASP A 68 -0.92 -39.68 -12.06
CA ASP A 68 -1.24 -40.34 -10.80
C ASP A 68 -0.67 -39.59 -9.59
N ARG A 69 -1.09 -40.05 -8.41
CA ARG A 69 -0.64 -39.48 -7.14
C ARG A 69 0.88 -39.59 -6.95
N THR A 70 1.51 -40.67 -7.42
CA THR A 70 2.94 -40.91 -7.24
C THR A 70 3.75 -39.86 -7.99
N GLY A 71 3.41 -39.60 -9.26
CA GLY A 71 4.03 -38.55 -10.06
C GLY A 71 3.82 -37.16 -9.44
N ALA A 72 2.61 -36.87 -8.94
CA ALA A 72 2.32 -35.61 -8.27
C ALA A 72 3.14 -35.41 -6.99
N GLU A 73 3.28 -36.43 -6.15
CA GLU A 73 4.09 -36.36 -4.93
C GLU A 73 5.59 -36.22 -5.25
N ALA A 74 6.06 -36.75 -6.39
CA ALA A 74 7.46 -36.61 -6.82
C ALA A 74 7.84 -35.15 -7.16
N LEU A 75 6.86 -34.32 -7.52
CA LEU A 75 7.05 -32.89 -7.82
C LEU A 75 6.91 -31.99 -6.58
N ARG A 76 6.64 -32.55 -5.40
CA ARG A 76 6.39 -31.76 -4.20
C ARG A 76 7.62 -30.93 -3.82
N ASN A 77 7.38 -29.66 -3.47
CA ASN A 77 8.35 -28.62 -3.14
C ASN A 77 9.23 -28.14 -4.31
N THR A 78 8.95 -28.56 -5.55
CA THR A 78 9.59 -27.97 -6.72
C THR A 78 9.10 -26.54 -6.95
N LEU A 79 10.02 -25.62 -7.20
CA LEU A 79 9.69 -24.25 -7.61
C LEU A 79 9.44 -24.21 -9.11
N LEU A 80 8.43 -23.45 -9.52
CA LEU A 80 8.11 -23.15 -10.91
C LEU A 80 8.64 -21.78 -11.26
N ILE A 81 9.36 -21.70 -12.37
CA ILE A 81 10.08 -20.50 -12.81
C ILE A 81 9.60 -20.15 -14.22
N ALA A 82 9.10 -18.92 -14.39
CA ALA A 82 8.78 -18.36 -15.69
C ALA A 82 9.98 -17.58 -16.23
N ASP A 83 10.16 -17.57 -17.55
CA ASP A 83 11.00 -16.59 -18.22
C ASP A 83 10.10 -15.44 -18.68
N VAL A 84 10.35 -14.25 -18.14
CA VAL A 84 9.57 -13.03 -18.37
C VAL A 84 10.46 -12.03 -19.08
N ASP A 85 9.97 -11.35 -20.10
CA ASP A 85 10.74 -10.26 -20.71
C ASP A 85 10.77 -9.09 -19.71
N PRO A 86 11.94 -8.62 -19.24
CA PRO A 86 11.98 -7.47 -18.34
C PRO A 86 11.40 -6.19 -18.95
N GLU A 87 11.28 -6.12 -20.28
CA GLU A 87 10.63 -5.01 -21.00
C GLU A 87 9.12 -5.21 -21.17
N GLU A 88 8.56 -6.33 -20.67
CA GLU A 88 7.12 -6.57 -20.67
C GLU A 88 6.43 -5.55 -19.74
N LEU A 89 5.62 -4.67 -20.33
CA LEU A 89 4.79 -3.72 -19.61
C LEU A 89 3.38 -4.31 -19.42
N PRO A 90 2.69 -3.98 -18.33
CA PRO A 90 1.27 -4.32 -18.18
C PRO A 90 0.42 -3.64 -19.25
N GLU A 91 -0.83 -4.11 -19.41
CA GLU A 91 -1.73 -3.65 -20.47
C GLU A 91 -2.18 -2.19 -20.27
N GLU A 92 -2.22 -1.72 -19.03
CA GLU A 92 -2.63 -0.37 -18.65
C GLU A 92 -1.40 0.50 -18.31
N GLU A 93 -1.43 1.78 -18.72
CA GLU A 93 -0.30 2.73 -18.57
C GLU A 93 0.03 3.10 -17.10
N ASP A 94 -0.93 2.91 -16.19
CA ASP A 94 -0.80 3.20 -14.75
C ASP A 94 -0.69 1.91 -13.90
N GLU A 95 -0.56 0.76 -14.55
CA GLU A 95 -0.31 -0.51 -13.89
C GLU A 95 1.21 -0.79 -13.88
N TYR A 96 1.69 -1.45 -12.83
CA TYR A 96 3.11 -1.76 -12.68
C TYR A 96 3.25 -3.12 -12.03
N TYR A 97 4.21 -3.91 -12.50
CA TYR A 97 4.54 -5.15 -11.81
C TYR A 97 5.47 -4.87 -10.62
N ASP A 98 5.31 -5.64 -9.55
CA ASP A 98 6.12 -5.46 -8.33
C ASP A 98 7.61 -5.42 -8.63
N HIS A 99 8.09 -6.32 -9.50
CA HIS A 99 9.49 -6.44 -9.84
C HIS A 99 10.06 -5.24 -10.62
N GLN A 100 9.20 -4.43 -11.25
CA GLN A 100 9.59 -3.18 -11.92
C GLN A 100 9.75 -2.05 -10.91
N LEU A 101 9.04 -2.13 -9.78
CA LEU A 101 9.01 -1.12 -8.73
C LEU A 101 10.05 -1.36 -7.62
N MET A 102 10.51 -2.60 -7.46
CA MET A 102 11.59 -2.90 -6.52
C MET A 102 12.85 -2.11 -6.86
N ASP A 103 13.60 -1.70 -5.83
CA ASP A 103 14.85 -0.96 -5.94
C ASP A 103 14.77 0.45 -6.56
N LEU A 104 13.58 0.95 -6.90
CA LEU A 104 13.41 2.34 -7.33
C LEU A 104 13.78 3.31 -6.19
N ASP A 105 14.47 4.39 -6.55
CA ASP A 105 14.77 5.47 -5.63
C ASP A 105 13.50 6.33 -5.42
N VAL A 106 13.14 6.57 -4.17
CA VAL A 106 11.96 7.37 -3.80
C VAL A 106 12.38 8.79 -3.50
N VAL A 107 11.82 9.74 -4.24
CA VAL A 107 12.09 11.17 -4.07
C VAL A 107 10.78 11.94 -3.89
N THR A 108 10.82 13.05 -3.17
CA THR A 108 9.68 13.97 -3.12
C THR A 108 9.59 14.81 -4.39
N VAL A 109 8.43 15.42 -4.65
CA VAL A 109 8.24 16.43 -5.72
C VAL A 109 9.21 17.62 -5.63
N ASP A 110 9.72 17.93 -4.43
CA ASP A 110 10.74 18.96 -4.20
C ASP A 110 12.18 18.46 -4.47
N GLY A 111 12.34 17.20 -4.87
CA GLY A 111 13.62 16.55 -5.16
C GLY A 111 14.37 16.04 -3.93
N ALA A 112 13.74 15.93 -2.77
CA ALA A 112 14.38 15.37 -1.58
C ALA A 112 14.39 13.84 -1.65
N GLU A 113 15.57 13.23 -1.46
CA GLU A 113 15.71 11.79 -1.38
C GLU A 113 15.07 11.24 -0.10
N VAL A 114 14.21 10.24 -0.24
CA VAL A 114 13.53 9.57 0.87
C VAL A 114 14.22 8.24 1.19
N GLY A 115 14.53 7.45 0.17
CA GLY A 115 15.08 6.11 0.33
C GLY A 115 14.87 5.25 -0.91
N ARG A 116 14.81 3.94 -0.73
CA ARG A 116 14.63 2.95 -1.80
C ARG A 116 13.52 1.96 -1.48
N ILE A 117 12.74 1.55 -2.47
CA ILE A 117 11.69 0.53 -2.32
C ILE A 117 12.35 -0.84 -2.10
N THR A 118 12.06 -1.48 -0.97
CA THR A 118 12.58 -2.82 -0.63
C THR A 118 11.50 -3.90 -0.63
N GLU A 119 10.23 -3.53 -0.46
CA GLU A 119 9.09 -4.43 -0.48
C GLU A 119 7.82 -3.68 -0.92
N ILE A 120 6.88 -4.41 -1.54
CA ILE A 120 5.51 -3.98 -1.78
C ILE A 120 4.60 -4.84 -0.91
N SER A 121 3.85 -4.18 -0.03
CA SER A 121 2.95 -4.84 0.91
C SER A 121 1.51 -4.73 0.42
N HIS A 122 0.94 -5.86 0.00
CA HIS A 122 -0.46 -5.92 -0.43
C HIS A 122 -1.40 -6.07 0.76
N LEU A 123 -1.99 -4.95 1.20
CA LEU A 123 -3.02 -4.97 2.25
C LEU A 123 -4.41 -5.13 1.62
N PRO A 124 -5.43 -5.56 2.38
CA PRO A 124 -6.79 -5.76 1.83
C PRO A 124 -7.46 -4.53 1.22
N SER A 125 -6.92 -3.33 1.45
CA SER A 125 -7.53 -2.06 1.03
C SER A 125 -6.67 -1.26 0.05
N GLN A 126 -5.35 -1.38 0.15
CA GLN A 126 -4.40 -0.66 -0.70
C GLN A 126 -3.02 -1.28 -0.55
N ASP A 127 -2.16 -1.04 -1.54
CA ASP A 127 -0.77 -1.46 -1.49
C ASP A 127 0.09 -0.39 -0.82
N LEU A 128 1.20 -0.81 -0.21
CA LEU A 128 2.17 0.08 0.42
C LEU A 128 3.56 -0.20 -0.13
N PHE A 129 4.31 0.85 -0.46
CA PHE A 129 5.76 0.78 -0.58
C PHE A 129 6.38 0.75 0.81
N VAL A 130 7.24 -0.24 1.04
CA VAL A 130 8.18 -0.25 2.16
C VAL A 130 9.47 0.37 1.65
N VAL A 131 9.79 1.56 2.16
CA VAL A 131 10.94 2.34 1.71
C VAL A 131 12.00 2.35 2.80
N GLU A 132 13.16 1.77 2.52
CA GLU A 132 14.32 1.84 3.41
C GLU A 132 15.04 3.18 3.24
N ARG A 133 15.20 3.89 4.34
CA ARG A 133 15.91 5.17 4.42
C ARG A 133 17.41 4.96 4.55
N PRO A 134 18.24 5.98 4.23
CA PRO A 134 19.69 5.90 4.41
C PRO A 134 20.17 5.60 5.84
N ASP A 135 19.35 5.88 6.86
CA ASP A 135 19.64 5.58 8.26
C ASP A 135 19.20 4.16 8.69
N GLY A 136 18.64 3.37 7.77
CA GLY A 136 18.13 2.02 7.99
C GLY A 136 16.73 1.97 8.62
N SER A 137 16.06 3.10 8.79
CA SER A 137 14.64 3.12 9.17
C SER A 137 13.75 2.85 7.96
N GLU A 138 12.54 2.34 8.20
CA GLU A 138 11.53 2.14 7.15
C GLU A 138 10.46 3.21 7.22
N VAL A 139 9.99 3.64 6.06
CA VAL A 139 8.76 4.42 5.91
C VAL A 139 7.79 3.70 4.98
N TYR A 140 6.51 3.73 5.35
CA TYR A 140 5.44 3.06 4.61
C TYR A 140 4.67 4.10 3.83
N VAL A 141 4.75 4.05 2.51
CA VAL A 141 4.12 5.02 1.61
C VAL A 141 2.95 4.34 0.90
N PRO A 142 1.71 4.85 1.04
CA PRO A 142 0.59 4.32 0.28
C PRO A 142 0.80 4.46 -1.22
N PHE A 143 0.63 3.36 -1.97
CA PHE A 143 0.73 3.37 -3.42
C PHE A 143 -0.61 3.78 -4.04
N VAL A 144 -0.87 5.09 -4.06
CA VAL A 144 -2.07 5.71 -4.62
C VAL A 144 -1.69 6.98 -5.38
N GLN A 145 -2.48 7.35 -6.39
CA GLN A 145 -2.19 8.47 -7.28
C GLN A 145 -2.08 9.82 -6.56
N GLU A 146 -2.73 9.98 -5.41
CA GLU A 146 -2.65 11.19 -4.60
C GLU A 146 -1.29 11.38 -3.90
N ILE A 147 -0.53 10.29 -3.72
CA ILE A 147 0.76 10.32 -3.02
C ILE A 147 1.90 9.98 -3.97
N VAL A 148 1.75 9.00 -4.84
CA VAL A 148 2.74 8.60 -5.84
C VAL A 148 2.33 9.22 -7.16
N VAL A 149 2.98 10.34 -7.51
CA VAL A 149 2.56 11.19 -8.63
C VAL A 149 3.21 10.78 -9.96
N GLU A 150 4.34 10.07 -9.90
CA GLU A 150 5.08 9.63 -11.09
C GLU A 150 5.93 8.40 -10.77
N ILE A 151 5.95 7.43 -11.69
CA ILE A 151 6.91 6.31 -11.71
C ILE A 151 7.69 6.42 -13.02
N ASP A 152 9.01 6.58 -12.90
CA ASP A 152 9.93 6.63 -14.02
C ASP A 152 10.81 5.36 -13.98
N LEU A 153 10.45 4.37 -14.80
CA LEU A 153 11.20 3.12 -14.91
C LEU A 153 12.53 3.30 -15.66
N GLU A 154 12.66 4.33 -16.51
CA GLU A 154 13.90 4.59 -17.25
C GLU A 154 14.98 5.16 -16.32
N GLU A 155 14.61 6.15 -15.50
CA GLU A 155 15.49 6.78 -14.52
C GLU A 155 15.50 6.04 -13.16
N GLN A 156 14.75 4.93 -13.03
CA GLN A 156 14.66 4.08 -11.84
C GLN A 156 14.21 4.85 -10.58
N ARG A 157 13.15 5.65 -10.71
CA ARG A 157 12.70 6.58 -9.66
C ARG A 157 11.18 6.61 -9.49
N ALA A 158 10.73 6.70 -8.24
CA ALA A 158 9.35 7.02 -7.88
C ALA A 158 9.28 8.42 -7.25
N VAL A 159 8.39 9.28 -7.77
CA VAL A 159 8.17 10.64 -7.24
C VAL A 159 6.92 10.67 -6.38
N ILE A 160 7.04 11.20 -5.17
CA ILE A 160 5.94 11.28 -4.20
C ILE A 160 5.63 12.72 -3.77
N ASP A 161 4.34 13.01 -3.53
CA ASP A 161 3.83 14.22 -2.88
C ASP A 161 3.14 13.84 -1.55
N PRO A 162 3.91 13.53 -0.51
CA PRO A 162 3.37 13.01 0.74
C PRO A 162 2.74 14.14 1.59
N PRO A 163 1.61 13.90 2.26
CA PRO A 163 1.07 14.85 3.22
C PRO A 163 2.04 15.06 4.40
N PRO A 164 1.96 16.22 5.10
CA PRO A 164 2.77 16.49 6.29
C PRO A 164 2.65 15.37 7.33
N GLY A 165 3.79 14.97 7.91
CA GLY A 165 3.86 13.91 8.91
C GLY A 165 3.85 12.47 8.36
N LEU A 166 3.71 12.27 7.05
CA LEU A 166 3.85 10.92 6.47
C LEU A 166 5.31 10.48 6.42
N ILE A 167 6.20 11.39 5.98
CA ILE A 167 7.63 11.12 5.85
C ILE A 167 8.47 11.92 6.85
N ASP A 168 8.02 13.09 7.29
CA ASP A 168 8.78 13.93 8.22
C ASP A 168 8.25 13.80 9.66
N ASP A 169 9.05 14.27 10.61
CA ASP A 169 8.65 14.32 12.03
C ASP A 169 7.60 15.42 12.31
N ARG A 170 7.05 16.07 11.27
CA ARG A 170 6.10 17.17 11.38
C ARG A 170 4.69 16.67 11.13
N ALA A 171 4.20 15.85 12.05
CA ALA A 171 2.78 15.58 12.13
C ALA A 171 2.04 16.87 12.51
N GLU A 172 1.43 17.55 11.53
CA GLU A 172 0.46 18.59 11.83
C GLU A 172 -0.80 17.92 12.38
N ILE A 173 -1.05 18.14 13.67
CA ILE A 173 -2.22 17.60 14.34
C ILE A 173 -3.46 18.32 13.79
N ALA A 174 -4.11 17.75 12.77
CA ALA A 174 -5.44 18.16 12.35
C ALA A 174 -6.48 17.71 13.39
N SER A 175 -6.42 18.26 14.60
CA SER A 175 -7.45 18.02 15.61
C SER A 175 -8.65 18.90 15.31
N ALA A 176 -9.73 18.30 14.79
CA ALA A 176 -11.07 18.90 14.77
C ALA A 176 -11.52 19.40 16.16
N ARG A 177 -10.86 18.93 17.24
CA ARG A 177 -11.02 19.39 18.61
C ARG A 177 -10.48 20.81 18.85
N GLN A 178 -9.40 21.18 18.18
CA GLN A 178 -8.74 22.47 18.37
C GLN A 178 -9.52 23.59 17.66
N ALA A 179 -10.03 23.33 16.46
CA ALA A 179 -10.94 24.23 15.75
C ALA A 179 -12.27 24.45 16.52
N ALA A 180 -12.74 23.44 17.26
CA ALA A 180 -13.92 23.56 18.11
C ALA A 180 -13.64 24.32 19.42
N GLU A 181 -12.44 24.21 19.98
CA GLU A 181 -12.00 24.97 21.16
C GLU A 181 -11.76 26.46 20.83
N GLU A 182 -11.12 26.78 19.70
CA GLU A 182 -10.92 28.16 19.23
C GLU A 182 -12.26 28.85 18.90
N ALA A 183 -13.19 28.14 18.25
CA ALA A 183 -14.54 28.66 17.98
C ALA A 183 -15.38 28.86 19.26
N ALA A 184 -15.15 28.06 20.30
CA ALA A 184 -15.81 28.22 21.59
C ALA A 184 -15.22 29.39 22.41
N GLU A 185 -13.92 29.68 22.25
CA GLU A 185 -13.24 30.79 22.92
C GLU A 185 -13.59 32.15 22.30
N GLU A 186 -13.74 32.22 20.96
CA GLU A 186 -14.26 33.43 20.28
C GLU A 186 -15.73 33.71 20.63
N ALA A 187 -16.56 32.68 20.84
CA ALA A 187 -17.96 32.83 21.23
C ALA A 187 -18.16 33.24 22.71
N GLY A 188 -17.12 33.13 23.55
CA GLY A 188 -17.17 33.46 24.98
C GLY A 188 -16.98 34.95 25.31
N THR A 189 -16.56 35.78 24.35
CA THR A 189 -16.28 37.21 24.57
C THR A 189 -17.39 38.08 23.98
N THR A 190 -18.60 37.99 24.52
CA THR A 190 -19.61 39.05 24.35
C THR A 190 -20.26 39.30 25.70
N GLU A 191 -19.64 40.18 26.49
CA GLU A 191 -20.27 40.82 27.64
C GLU A 191 -21.56 41.52 27.18
N PRO A 192 -22.71 41.32 27.84
CA PRO A 192 -23.88 42.11 27.56
C PRO A 192 -23.72 43.49 28.20
N ALA A 193 -23.64 44.52 27.35
CA ALA A 193 -23.76 45.91 27.77
C ALA A 193 -25.22 46.20 28.18
N GLU A 194 -25.53 46.14 29.47
CA GLU A 194 -26.81 46.62 30.00
C GLU A 194 -26.72 48.07 30.49
N GLY A 195 -27.24 48.97 29.64
CA GLY A 195 -28.31 49.90 30.02
C GLY A 195 -27.99 51.04 30.98
N ARG A 196 -27.46 52.16 30.45
CA ARG A 196 -27.72 53.49 31.04
C ARG A 196 -28.91 54.14 30.34
N VAL A 197 -30.06 54.14 31.01
CA VAL A 197 -31.18 55.06 30.71
C VAL A 197 -30.97 56.30 31.57
N GLY A 198 -30.75 57.43 30.92
CA GLY A 198 -30.71 58.75 31.55
C GLY A 198 -31.86 59.60 31.03
N ASP A 199 -32.72 60.05 31.95
CA ASP A 199 -33.61 61.22 31.84
C ASP A 199 -34.13 61.46 33.27
N GLY A 200 -34.10 62.62 33.93
CA GLY A 200 -33.58 63.95 33.67
C GLY A 200 -33.95 64.82 34.89
N GLY A 201 -33.21 65.92 35.11
CA GLY A 201 -33.74 67.13 35.79
C GLY A 201 -33.51 67.32 37.30
N GLY A 202 -33.08 68.55 37.65
CA GLY A 202 -33.21 69.19 38.97
C GLY A 202 -31.96 69.11 39.84
N MET A 203 -31.01 70.05 39.80
CA MET A 203 -31.06 71.45 40.25
C MET A 203 -31.08 71.62 41.79
N ASP A 204 -29.97 72.21 42.25
CA ASP A 204 -29.75 73.06 43.42
C ASP A 204 -29.74 72.52 44.86
N ASP A 205 -28.65 72.95 45.49
CA ASP A 205 -28.51 73.52 46.84
C ASP A 205 -27.98 72.66 47.99
N GLU A 206 -27.17 73.35 48.77
CA GLU A 206 -26.10 72.87 49.62
C GLU A 206 -26.60 72.79 51.10
N PRO A 207 -25.74 72.79 52.12
CA PRO A 207 -25.60 71.70 53.07
C PRO A 207 -26.29 71.97 54.43
N LYS A 208 -26.36 70.95 55.31
CA LYS A 208 -25.91 70.99 56.73
C LYS A 208 -26.51 69.87 57.62
N ARG A 209 -25.60 69.32 58.44
CA ARG A 209 -25.70 69.12 59.91
C ARG A 209 -26.51 67.95 60.50
N ASP A 210 -25.72 67.12 61.20
CA ASP A 210 -25.80 66.77 62.64
C ASP A 210 -27.01 66.00 63.21
N GLN A 211 -26.63 64.93 63.93
CA GLN A 211 -27.26 64.38 65.16
C GLN A 211 -28.64 63.71 64.98
N ALA A 212 -28.98 62.57 65.59
CA ALA A 212 -28.43 61.83 66.73
C ALA A 212 -28.75 60.32 66.59
#